data_AF-A0A533YLE5-F1
#
_entry.id   AF-A0A533YLE5-F1
#
_cell.length_a   1.000
_cell.length_b   1.000
_cell.length_c   1.000
_cell.angle_alpha   90.00
_cell.angle_beta   90.00
_cell.angle_gamma   90.00
#
_symmetry.space_group_name_H-M   'P 1'
#
loop_
_entity.id
_entity.type
_entity.pdbx_description
1 polymer ?
#
loop_
_entity_poly.entity_id
_entity_poly.type
_entity_poly.pdbx_seq_one_letter_code
_entity_poly.pdbx_strand_id
1 'polypeptide(L)'
;MHEAGRRTERVPWGAGEEITVYRPTAGRESEYHLFFDDRGLLIGYIGILYEGLDLAAQRDYTAWLAKQIPTDFLLPTEVSRRAGGPRSGRLYGDQGQRVSARAITIPKDERQILYLDSSVLTPYLPLLSPYKPEFLSKVHLPPGTQTRATYGPGDSESRDYIARQHFAKGEVAHFGLCGQKENDAAVEAYQRAIEIGLSEPLYQAEAHHRLGLAYRDKGA
;
A
#
# COMPACT_ATOMS: atom_id res chain seq x y z
N MET A 1 28.17 -19.96 6.59
CA MET A 1 28.64 -19.12 5.47
C MET A 1 27.53 -18.13 5.17
N HIS A 2 27.62 -16.92 5.73
CA HIS A 2 26.58 -15.90 5.63
C HIS A 2 26.74 -15.18 4.30
N GLU A 3 25.77 -15.32 3.39
CA GLU A 3 25.63 -14.38 2.27
C GLU A 3 25.25 -13.02 2.84
N ALA A 4 26.10 -12.03 2.59
CA ALA A 4 25.78 -10.65 2.83
C ALA A 4 24.55 -10.24 1.99
N GLY A 5 23.49 -9.76 2.66
CA GLY A 5 22.66 -8.71 2.05
C GLY A 5 21.25 -9.05 1.60
N ARG A 6 20.54 -10.03 2.16
CA ARG A 6 19.07 -10.14 1.98
C ARG A 6 18.38 -10.53 3.29
N ARG A 7 18.22 -9.57 4.21
CA ARG A 7 17.28 -9.73 5.32
C ARG A 7 15.87 -9.73 4.72
N THR A 8 15.13 -10.81 4.95
CA THR A 8 13.71 -10.91 4.60
C THR A 8 12.93 -11.27 5.84
N GLU A 9 11.94 -10.46 6.19
CA GLU A 9 11.05 -10.71 7.32
C GLU A 9 9.65 -10.99 6.79
N ARG A 10 8.99 -12.00 7.36
CA ARG A 10 7.61 -12.36 6.99
C ARG A 10 6.73 -12.22 8.21
N VAL A 11 5.62 -11.53 8.07
CA VAL A 11 4.62 -11.37 9.12
C VAL A 11 3.21 -11.52 8.56
N PRO A 12 2.24 -11.98 9.36
CA PRO A 12 0.83 -11.98 8.96
C PRO A 12 0.33 -10.57 8.64
N TRP A 13 -0.54 -10.43 7.63
CA TRP A 13 -1.18 -9.17 7.27
C TRP A 13 -2.66 -9.39 6.93
N GLY A 14 -3.53 -9.23 7.93
CA GLY A 14 -4.95 -9.55 7.80
C GLY A 14 -5.13 -11.03 7.40
N ALA A 15 -5.76 -11.29 6.26
CA ALA A 15 -5.91 -12.65 5.72
C ALA A 15 -4.65 -13.15 4.98
N GLY A 16 -3.71 -12.27 4.63
CA GLY A 16 -2.55 -12.57 3.80
C GLY A 16 -1.20 -12.45 4.54
N GLU A 17 -0.15 -12.13 3.80
CA GLU A 17 1.20 -11.95 4.35
C GLU A 17 1.85 -10.65 3.88
N GLU A 18 2.73 -10.12 4.72
CA GLU A 18 3.64 -9.04 4.41
C GLU A 18 5.07 -9.58 4.45
N ILE A 19 5.84 -9.26 3.41
CA ILE A 19 7.26 -9.59 3.28
C ILE A 19 8.06 -8.30 3.18
N THR A 20 8.93 -8.07 4.15
CA THR A 20 9.88 -6.96 4.13
C THR A 20 11.15 -7.37 3.44
N VAL A 21 11.60 -6.58 2.47
CA VAL A 21 12.88 -6.76 1.77
C VAL A 21 13.71 -5.47 1.83
N TYR A 22 15.00 -5.61 2.14
CA TYR A 22 15.95 -4.49 2.17
C TYR A 22 16.83 -4.55 0.93
N ARG A 23 16.75 -3.55 0.07
CA ARG A 23 17.53 -3.45 -1.17
C ARG A 23 17.84 -2.00 -1.49
N PRO A 24 19.03 -1.67 -2.02
CA PRO A 24 19.30 -0.30 -2.45
C PRO A 24 18.49 0.11 -3.69
N THR A 25 18.02 1.36 -3.71
CA THR A 25 17.33 1.97 -4.85
C THR A 25 18.02 3.26 -5.23
N ALA A 26 18.44 3.36 -6.49
CA ALA A 26 19.22 4.50 -7.01
C ALA A 26 20.42 4.89 -6.10
N GLY A 27 21.11 3.88 -5.55
CA GLY A 27 22.26 4.08 -4.66
C GLY A 27 21.92 4.50 -3.23
N ARG A 28 20.64 4.46 -2.83
CA ARG A 28 20.16 4.75 -1.47
C ARG A 28 19.71 3.49 -0.77
N GLU A 29 19.95 3.40 0.53
CA GLU A 29 19.38 2.36 1.37
C GLU A 29 17.85 2.46 1.35
N SER A 30 17.18 1.33 1.10
CA SER A 30 15.73 1.28 1.07
C SER A 30 15.14 -0.04 1.56
N GLU A 31 13.91 0.05 2.01
CA GLU A 31 13.08 -1.05 2.51
C GLU A 31 11.78 -1.10 1.70
N TYR A 32 11.37 -2.30 1.31
CA TYR A 32 10.12 -2.54 0.61
C TYR A 32 9.27 -3.53 1.38
N HIS A 33 8.05 -3.14 1.68
CA HIS A 33 7.00 -3.97 2.23
C HIS A 33 6.16 -4.51 1.08
N LEU A 34 6.24 -5.81 0.82
CA LEU A 34 5.49 -6.51 -0.23
C LEU A 34 4.30 -7.20 0.41
N PHE A 35 3.10 -6.95 -0.10
CA PHE A 35 1.87 -7.49 0.47
C PHE A 35 1.25 -8.51 -0.47
N PHE A 36 0.87 -9.65 0.09
CA PHE A 36 0.28 -10.78 -0.64
C PHE A 36 -1.09 -11.10 -0.06
N ASP A 37 -2.05 -11.48 -0.92
CA ASP A 37 -3.31 -12.07 -0.45
C ASP A 37 -3.13 -13.51 0.04
N ASP A 38 -4.20 -14.11 0.56
CA ASP A 38 -4.25 -15.48 1.06
C ASP A 38 -4.03 -16.56 -0.03
N ARG A 39 -4.02 -16.18 -1.31
CA ARG A 39 -3.67 -17.05 -2.45
C ARG A 39 -2.20 -16.91 -2.85
N GLY A 40 -1.43 -16.05 -2.18
CA GLY A 40 -0.05 -15.75 -2.51
C GLY A 40 0.12 -14.80 -3.70
N LEU A 41 -0.93 -14.05 -4.07
CA LEU A 41 -0.87 -13.06 -5.14
C LEU A 41 -0.31 -11.74 -4.59
N LEU A 42 0.73 -11.19 -5.23
CA LEU A 42 1.27 -9.88 -4.88
C LEU A 42 0.24 -8.78 -5.19
N ILE A 43 -0.34 -8.19 -4.15
CA ILE A 43 -1.37 -7.15 -4.29
C ILE A 43 -0.76 -5.74 -4.31
N GLY A 44 0.50 -5.58 -3.91
CA GLY A 44 1.20 -4.31 -3.99
C GLY A 44 2.43 -4.22 -3.12
N TYR A 45 3.05 -3.04 -3.14
CA TYR A 45 4.19 -2.72 -2.29
C TYR A 45 4.13 -1.31 -1.71
N ILE A 46 4.82 -1.11 -0.60
CA ILE A 46 5.18 0.21 -0.05
C ILE A 46 6.72 0.25 0.09
N GLY A 47 7.35 1.18 -0.61
CA GLY A 47 8.79 1.43 -0.57
C GLY A 47 9.12 2.63 0.33
N ILE A 48 10.23 2.51 1.05
CA ILE A 48 10.77 3.54 1.95
C ILE A 48 12.22 3.82 1.56
N LEU A 49 12.49 5.07 1.18
CA LEU A 49 13.80 5.62 0.87
C LEU A 49 14.26 6.44 2.08
N TYR A 50 15.05 5.84 2.98
CA TYR A 50 15.32 6.38 4.32
C TYR A 50 15.93 7.79 4.32
N GLU A 51 16.92 8.03 3.46
CA GLU A 51 17.56 9.34 3.27
C GLU A 51 16.88 10.21 2.22
N GLY A 52 15.87 9.64 1.54
CA GLY A 52 15.20 10.25 0.42
C GLY A 52 15.99 10.19 -0.89
N LEU A 53 15.25 10.33 -1.99
CA LEU A 53 15.77 10.37 -3.35
C LEU A 53 15.49 11.74 -3.97
N ASP A 54 16.54 12.41 -4.43
CA ASP A 54 16.42 13.68 -5.16
C ASP A 54 15.78 13.43 -6.52
N LEU A 55 14.60 13.99 -6.72
CA LEU A 55 13.81 13.80 -7.94
C LEU A 55 14.39 14.56 -9.14
N ALA A 56 15.31 15.51 -8.95
CA ALA A 56 15.95 16.20 -10.07
C ALA A 56 16.68 15.22 -11.02
N ALA A 57 17.13 14.08 -10.49
CA ALA A 57 17.77 13.01 -11.26
C ALA A 57 16.77 11.98 -11.85
N GLN A 58 15.47 12.08 -11.55
CA GLN A 58 14.46 11.06 -11.84
C GLN A 58 13.38 11.58 -12.80
N ARG A 59 13.77 11.87 -14.05
CA ARG A 59 12.92 12.56 -15.04
C ARG A 59 11.54 11.92 -15.23
N ASP A 60 11.48 10.61 -15.40
CA ASP A 60 10.21 9.90 -15.65
C ASP A 60 9.27 9.99 -14.43
N TYR A 61 9.85 9.89 -13.22
CA TYR A 61 9.10 10.00 -11.99
C TYR A 61 8.58 11.43 -11.77
N THR A 62 9.41 12.44 -12.03
CA THR A 62 8.98 13.86 -12.01
C THR A 62 7.85 14.11 -13.01
N ALA A 63 7.94 13.54 -14.22
CA ALA A 63 6.90 13.66 -15.23
C ALA A 63 5.59 12.98 -14.81
N TRP A 64 5.64 11.89 -14.05
CA TRP A 64 4.44 11.28 -13.46
C TRP A 64 3.85 12.16 -12.35
N LEU A 65 4.67 12.67 -11.43
CA LEU A 65 4.22 13.57 -10.34
C LEU A 65 3.55 14.83 -10.87
N ALA A 66 4.09 15.43 -11.94
CA ALA A 66 3.55 16.65 -12.55
C ALA A 66 2.14 16.49 -13.13
N LYS A 67 1.67 15.25 -13.35
CA LYS A 67 0.30 14.96 -13.82
C LYS A 67 -0.69 14.82 -12.67
N GLN A 68 -0.21 14.73 -11.43
CA GLN A 68 -1.05 14.53 -10.25
C GLN A 68 -1.36 15.86 -9.57
N ILE A 69 -2.51 15.90 -8.87
CA ILE A 69 -2.84 16.99 -7.96
C ILE A 69 -2.30 16.60 -6.57
N PRO A 70 -1.27 17.29 -6.03
CA PRO A 70 -0.74 16.96 -4.72
C PRO A 70 -1.69 17.38 -3.60
N THR A 71 -1.73 16.57 -2.55
CA THR A 71 -2.35 16.92 -1.26
C THR A 71 -1.24 17.24 -0.26
N ASP A 72 -1.19 18.49 0.22
CA ASP A 72 -0.30 18.88 1.32
C ASP A 72 -0.81 18.30 2.65
N PHE A 73 0.09 17.85 3.50
CA PHE A 73 -0.24 17.34 4.83
C PHE A 73 0.84 17.70 5.85
N LEU A 74 0.49 17.69 7.14
CA LEU A 74 1.45 17.94 8.23
C LEU A 74 2.22 16.66 8.57
N LEU A 75 3.55 16.77 8.64
CA LEU A 75 4.39 15.66 9.05
C LEU A 75 4.17 15.32 10.53
N PRO A 76 4.23 14.04 10.91
CA PRO A 76 4.35 13.66 12.31
C PRO A 76 5.51 14.38 12.98
N THR A 77 5.34 14.80 14.24
CA THR A 77 6.29 15.65 14.96
C THR A 77 7.72 15.08 14.97
N GLU A 78 7.84 13.76 15.16
CA GLU A 78 9.12 13.06 15.15
C GLU A 78 9.79 13.06 13.78
N VAL A 79 9.03 12.95 12.69
CA VAL A 79 9.54 13.05 11.32
C VAL A 79 9.99 14.48 11.03
N SER A 80 9.14 15.47 11.33
CA SER A 80 9.47 16.89 11.13
C SER A 80 10.72 17.31 11.90
N ARG A 81 10.87 16.88 13.16
CA ARG A 81 12.05 17.16 13.97
C ARG A 81 13.33 16.57 13.36
N ARG A 82 13.28 15.35 12.82
CA ARG A 82 14.41 14.69 12.15
C ARG A 82 14.75 15.34 10.81
N ALA A 83 13.74 15.81 10.08
CA ALA A 83 13.92 16.51 8.82
C ALA A 83 14.60 17.89 8.98
N GLY A 84 14.61 18.46 10.19
CA GLY A 84 15.38 19.67 10.51
C GLY A 84 14.88 20.95 9.85
N GLY A 85 13.68 20.95 9.25
CA GLY A 85 13.14 22.13 8.57
C GLY A 85 11.65 22.04 8.22
N PRO A 86 11.24 21.18 7.26
CA PRO A 86 9.86 21.13 6.80
C PRO A 86 8.91 20.58 7.86
N ARG A 87 7.71 21.19 7.95
CA ARG A 87 6.59 20.69 8.76
C ARG A 87 5.51 20.01 7.93
N SER A 88 5.66 20.01 6.61
CA SER A 88 4.70 19.44 5.68
C SER A 88 5.37 18.55 4.63
N GLY A 89 4.60 17.57 4.16
CA GLY A 89 4.91 16.77 2.98
C GLY A 89 3.79 16.90 1.96
N ARG A 90 4.02 16.30 0.78
CA ARG A 90 3.03 16.20 -0.30
C ARG A 90 2.77 14.75 -0.62
N LEU A 91 1.50 14.38 -0.63
CA LEU A 91 1.02 13.10 -1.12
C LEU A 91 0.54 13.27 -2.56
N TYR A 92 1.13 12.51 -3.47
CA TYR A 92 0.69 12.37 -4.85
C TYR A 92 0.07 10.99 -5.02
N GLY A 93 -0.89 10.87 -5.92
CA GLY A 93 -1.37 9.56 -6.31
C GLY A 93 -2.31 9.62 -7.48
N ASP A 94 -2.38 8.50 -8.19
CA ASP A 94 -3.38 8.26 -9.21
C ASP A 94 -4.37 7.18 -8.74
N GLN A 95 -5.49 7.08 -9.46
CA GLN A 95 -6.43 5.97 -9.35
C GLN A 95 -6.51 5.28 -10.71
N GLY A 96 -5.46 4.52 -11.03
CA GLY A 96 -5.43 3.73 -12.25
C GLY A 96 -6.50 2.63 -12.23
N GLN A 97 -6.87 2.12 -13.40
CA GLN A 97 -7.90 1.07 -13.51
C GLN A 97 -7.47 -0.27 -12.89
N ARG A 98 -6.18 -0.59 -12.95
CA ARG A 98 -5.62 -1.87 -12.49
C ARG A 98 -4.68 -1.69 -11.30
N VAL A 99 -3.76 -0.74 -11.43
CA VAL A 99 -2.76 -0.40 -10.43
C VAL A 99 -2.89 1.08 -10.14
N SER A 100 -2.88 1.41 -8.85
CA SER A 100 -2.83 2.77 -8.35
C SER A 100 -1.49 3.00 -7.66
N ALA A 101 -0.87 4.13 -7.97
CA ALA A 101 0.39 4.55 -7.39
C ALA A 101 0.18 5.71 -6.42
N ARG A 102 0.99 5.74 -5.36
CA ARG A 102 1.10 6.89 -4.44
C ARG A 102 2.57 7.18 -4.16
N ALA A 103 2.85 8.45 -3.88
CA ALA A 103 4.18 8.92 -3.54
C ALA A 103 4.11 10.00 -2.47
N ILE A 104 5.06 9.99 -1.53
CA ILE A 104 5.22 11.04 -0.54
C ILE A 104 6.57 11.72 -0.75
N THR A 105 6.52 13.03 -0.99
CA THR A 105 7.71 13.88 -1.05
C THR A 105 7.74 14.84 0.13
N ILE A 106 8.93 15.12 0.64
CA ILE A 106 9.17 16.18 1.61
C ILE A 106 10.17 17.16 0.96
N PRO A 107 9.84 18.45 0.87
CA PRO A 107 10.76 19.43 0.28
C PRO A 107 12.01 19.57 1.15
N LYS A 108 13.17 19.76 0.52
CA LYS A 108 14.42 20.12 1.19
C LYS A 108 15.06 21.25 0.40
N ASP A 109 15.13 22.43 1.00
CA ASP A 109 15.49 23.67 0.31
C ASP A 109 14.57 23.86 -0.93
N GLU A 110 15.14 24.06 -2.12
CA GLU A 110 14.40 24.17 -3.38
C GLU A 110 14.13 22.83 -4.08
N ARG A 111 14.50 21.69 -3.45
CA ARG A 111 14.41 20.36 -4.06
C ARG A 111 13.23 19.57 -3.53
N GLN A 112 12.62 18.76 -4.41
CA GLN A 112 11.63 17.76 -4.01
C GLN A 112 12.33 16.42 -3.79
N ILE A 113 12.22 15.90 -2.56
CA ILE A 113 12.84 14.65 -2.17
C ILE A 113 11.75 13.60 -1.95
N LEU A 114 11.83 12.47 -2.66
CA LEU A 114 10.94 11.33 -2.53
C LEU A 114 11.36 10.48 -1.33
N TYR A 115 10.43 10.15 -0.43
CA TYR A 115 10.71 9.29 0.73
C TYR A 115 9.91 8.00 0.72
N LEU A 116 8.67 8.03 0.23
CA LEU A 116 7.86 6.83 0.10
C LEU A 116 7.24 6.77 -1.29
N ASP A 117 7.19 5.56 -1.84
CA ASP A 117 6.44 5.23 -3.02
C ASP A 117 5.63 3.95 -2.78
N SER A 118 4.55 3.77 -3.51
CA SER A 118 3.77 2.55 -3.43
C SER A 118 3.05 2.33 -4.74
N SER A 119 2.97 1.08 -5.17
CA SER A 119 2.04 0.64 -6.22
C SER A 119 1.22 -0.52 -5.70
N VAL A 120 -0.10 -0.42 -5.82
CA VAL A 120 -1.04 -1.42 -5.32
C VAL A 120 -2.10 -1.69 -6.36
N LEU A 121 -2.66 -2.91 -6.40
CA LEU A 121 -3.86 -3.18 -7.17
C LEU A 121 -4.97 -2.25 -6.69
N THR A 122 -5.65 -1.60 -7.63
CA THR A 122 -6.61 -0.53 -7.34
C THR A 122 -7.65 -0.90 -6.26
N PRO A 123 -8.22 -2.12 -6.24
CA PRO A 123 -9.16 -2.52 -5.18
C PRO A 123 -8.58 -2.50 -3.76
N TYR A 124 -7.25 -2.63 -3.61
CA TYR A 124 -6.56 -2.60 -2.32
C TYR A 124 -6.10 -1.20 -1.88
N LEU A 125 -6.28 -0.18 -2.73
CA LEU A 125 -5.88 1.21 -2.43
C LEU A 125 -6.45 1.78 -1.11
N PRO A 126 -7.69 1.45 -0.68
CA PRO A 126 -8.20 1.90 0.63
C PRO A 126 -7.49 1.25 1.83
N LEU A 127 -6.88 0.07 1.63
CA LEU A 127 -6.31 -0.76 2.71
C LEU A 127 -4.82 -0.50 2.94
N LEU A 128 -4.13 -0.09 1.87
CA LEU A 128 -2.69 0.16 1.83
C LEU A 128 -2.44 1.61 1.49
N SER A 129 -1.76 2.31 2.40
CA SER A 129 -1.36 3.70 2.17
C SER A 129 0.05 3.93 2.69
N PRO A 130 0.94 4.54 1.89
CA PRO A 130 2.26 4.95 2.38
C PRO A 130 2.17 6.05 3.44
N TYR A 131 1.00 6.68 3.60
CA TYR A 131 0.77 7.69 4.63
C TYR A 131 0.55 7.11 6.03
N LYS A 132 0.40 5.79 6.17
CA LYS A 132 0.18 5.20 7.49
C LYS A 132 1.39 5.42 8.42
N PRO A 133 1.18 5.67 9.72
CA PRO A 133 2.24 6.01 10.66
C PRO A 133 3.41 5.01 10.69
N GLU A 134 3.16 3.71 10.52
CA GLU A 134 4.18 2.66 10.53
C GLU A 134 5.23 2.80 9.41
N PHE A 135 4.85 3.37 8.27
CA PHE A 135 5.77 3.64 7.16
C PHE A 135 6.32 5.07 7.25
N LEU A 136 5.46 6.05 7.51
CA LEU A 136 5.86 7.46 7.52
C LEU A 136 6.85 7.77 8.66
N SER A 137 6.72 7.12 9.82
CA SER A 137 7.62 7.33 10.96
C SER A 137 9.04 6.81 10.74
N LYS A 138 9.26 5.96 9.73
CA LYS A 138 10.58 5.45 9.32
C LYS A 138 11.40 6.43 8.50
N VAL A 139 10.79 7.49 7.98
CA VAL A 139 11.51 8.55 7.27
C VAL A 139 12.61 9.14 8.15
N HIS A 140 13.81 9.28 7.58
CA HIS A 140 15.04 9.72 8.27
C HIS A 140 15.55 8.79 9.38
N LEU A 141 15.09 7.55 9.48
CA LEU A 141 15.72 6.55 10.35
C LEU A 141 16.81 5.75 9.65
N PRO A 142 17.74 5.15 10.41
CA PRO A 142 18.61 4.11 9.87
C PRO A 142 17.79 2.90 9.39
N PRO A 143 18.26 2.18 8.35
CA PRO A 143 17.61 0.99 7.85
C PRO A 143 17.38 -0.08 8.93
N GLY A 144 16.22 -0.71 8.93
CA GLY A 144 15.86 -1.76 9.87
C GLY A 144 15.56 -1.27 11.30
N THR A 145 15.46 0.05 11.50
CA THR A 145 14.98 0.61 12.76
C THR A 145 13.51 0.25 12.93
N GLN A 146 13.20 -0.53 13.96
CA GLN A 146 11.82 -0.78 14.34
C GLN A 146 11.25 0.48 15.00
N THR A 147 10.23 1.06 14.37
CA THR A 147 9.42 2.12 14.97
C THR A 147 8.40 1.46 15.88
N ARG A 148 8.21 2.00 17.09
CA ARG A 148 7.14 1.54 17.96
C ARG A 148 5.82 1.79 17.25
N ALA A 149 5.03 0.74 17.04
CA ALA A 149 3.68 0.87 16.52
C ALA A 149 2.93 1.88 17.40
N THR A 150 2.54 3.01 16.82
CA THR A 150 1.84 4.08 17.56
C THR A 150 0.38 3.73 17.79
N TYR A 151 -0.12 2.73 17.07
CA TYR A 151 -1.44 2.13 17.17
C TYR A 151 -1.29 0.62 17.43
N GLY A 152 -2.19 0.04 18.25
CA GLY A 152 -2.20 -1.37 18.70
C GLY A 152 -2.52 -2.37 17.56
N PRO A 153 -2.96 -3.62 17.85
CA PRO A 153 -3.18 -4.66 16.82
C PRO A 153 -3.92 -4.02 15.64
N GLY A 154 -3.22 -3.93 14.51
CA GLY A 154 -3.41 -2.84 13.55
C GLY A 154 -4.82 -2.79 13.00
N ASP A 155 -5.19 -1.69 12.32
CA ASP A 155 -6.42 -1.64 11.50
C ASP A 155 -6.62 -2.93 10.70
N SER A 156 -5.50 -3.57 10.29
CA SER A 156 -5.41 -4.84 9.58
C SER A 156 -5.98 -6.09 10.28
N GLU A 157 -6.10 -6.09 11.60
CA GLU A 157 -6.64 -7.20 12.38
C GLU A 157 -8.14 -7.04 12.69
N SER A 158 -8.71 -5.87 12.38
CA SER A 158 -10.14 -5.64 12.57
C SER A 158 -10.97 -6.50 11.61
N ARG A 159 -12.14 -6.97 12.07
CA ARG A 159 -13.09 -7.70 11.21
C ARG A 159 -13.44 -6.93 9.95
N ASP A 160 -13.65 -5.61 10.07
CA ASP A 160 -13.96 -4.76 8.93
C ASP A 160 -12.83 -4.73 7.89
N TYR A 161 -11.57 -4.61 8.33
CA TYR A 161 -10.44 -4.62 7.41
C TYR A 161 -10.29 -5.96 6.70
N ILE A 162 -10.43 -7.07 7.42
CA ILE A 162 -10.38 -8.41 6.83
C ILE A 162 -11.54 -8.57 5.82
N ALA A 163 -12.74 -8.11 6.15
CA ALA A 163 -13.88 -8.10 5.22
C ALA A 163 -13.58 -7.29 3.95
N ARG A 164 -13.00 -6.08 4.09
CA ARG A 164 -12.60 -5.24 2.95
C ARG A 164 -11.45 -5.86 2.14
N GLN A 165 -10.52 -6.58 2.77
CA GLN A 165 -9.50 -7.36 2.05
C GLN A 165 -10.14 -8.43 1.17
N HIS A 166 -11.12 -9.18 1.69
CA HIS A 166 -11.86 -10.15 0.89
C HIS A 166 -12.69 -9.50 -0.21
N PHE A 167 -13.31 -8.34 0.05
CA PHE A 167 -14.00 -7.58 -1.01
C PHE A 167 -13.02 -7.20 -2.14
N ALA A 168 -11.85 -6.64 -1.80
CA ALA A 168 -10.82 -6.29 -2.77
C ALA A 168 -10.28 -7.49 -3.55
N LYS A 169 -10.11 -8.65 -2.88
CA LYS A 169 -9.77 -9.93 -3.51
C LYS A 169 -10.82 -10.33 -4.56
N GLY A 170 -12.09 -10.18 -4.21
CA GLY A 170 -13.22 -10.43 -5.11
C GLY A 170 -13.15 -9.58 -6.37
N GLU A 171 -12.89 -8.28 -6.23
CA GLU A 171 -12.73 -7.36 -7.37
C GLU A 171 -11.57 -7.78 -8.28
N VAL A 172 -10.41 -8.14 -7.69
CA VAL A 172 -9.24 -8.60 -8.45
C VAL A 172 -9.57 -9.84 -9.28
N ALA A 173 -10.24 -10.82 -8.67
CA ALA A 173 -10.65 -12.06 -9.31
C ALA A 173 -11.73 -11.84 -10.38
N HIS A 174 -12.77 -11.05 -10.08
CA HIS A 174 -13.92 -10.83 -10.95
C HIS A 174 -13.55 -10.06 -12.22
N PHE A 175 -12.65 -9.08 -12.09
CA PHE A 175 -12.20 -8.26 -13.22
C PHE A 175 -10.92 -8.78 -13.89
N GLY A 176 -10.33 -9.88 -13.39
CA GLY A 176 -9.12 -10.46 -13.96
C GLY A 176 -7.92 -9.51 -13.89
N LEU A 177 -7.80 -8.73 -12.80
CA LEU A 177 -6.74 -7.71 -12.67
C LEU A 177 -5.32 -8.32 -12.60
N CYS A 178 -5.19 -9.64 -12.48
CA CYS A 178 -3.92 -10.34 -12.50
C CYS A 178 -3.85 -11.48 -13.54
N GLY A 179 -4.76 -11.50 -14.52
CA GLY A 179 -4.79 -12.55 -15.53
C GLY A 179 -6.18 -12.72 -16.13
N GLN A 180 -6.69 -13.95 -16.09
CA GLN A 180 -8.07 -14.23 -16.49
C GLN A 180 -9.03 -14.00 -15.32
N LYS A 181 -10.32 -13.85 -15.63
CA LYS A 181 -11.35 -13.79 -14.60
C LYS A 181 -11.45 -15.11 -13.84
N GLU A 182 -11.56 -15.03 -12.53
CA GLU A 182 -11.70 -16.17 -11.62
C GLU A 182 -13.05 -16.07 -10.89
N ASN A 183 -14.16 -16.28 -11.61
CA ASN A 183 -15.50 -16.03 -11.08
C ASN A 183 -15.83 -16.84 -9.81
N ASP A 184 -15.31 -18.07 -9.69
CA ASP A 184 -15.45 -18.87 -8.46
C ASP A 184 -14.76 -18.22 -7.27
N ALA A 185 -13.51 -17.77 -7.44
CA ALA A 185 -12.76 -17.07 -6.40
C ALA A 185 -13.40 -15.72 -6.06
N ALA A 186 -14.00 -15.05 -7.03
CA ALA A 186 -14.75 -13.82 -6.81
C ALA A 186 -15.99 -14.07 -5.93
N VAL A 187 -16.81 -15.07 -6.27
CA VAL A 187 -17.98 -15.48 -5.48
C VAL A 187 -17.58 -15.79 -4.03
N GLU A 188 -16.57 -16.64 -3.84
CA GLU A 188 -16.09 -17.01 -2.51
C GLU A 188 -15.63 -15.77 -1.71
N ALA A 189 -14.85 -14.90 -2.35
CA ALA A 189 -14.31 -13.71 -1.70
C ALA A 189 -15.42 -12.72 -1.29
N TYR A 190 -16.40 -12.46 -2.16
CA TYR A 190 -17.52 -11.58 -1.80
C TYR A 190 -18.42 -12.18 -0.71
N GLN A 191 -18.71 -13.50 -0.77
CA GLN A 191 -19.42 -14.19 0.31
C GLN A 191 -18.69 -14.03 1.63
N ARG A 192 -17.37 -14.23 1.62
CA ARG A 192 -16.56 -14.09 2.82
C ARG A 192 -16.56 -12.67 3.38
N ALA A 193 -16.48 -11.65 2.52
CA ALA A 193 -16.59 -10.25 2.93
C ALA A 193 -17.93 -9.96 3.62
N ILE A 194 -19.04 -10.48 3.07
CA ILE A 194 -20.39 -10.33 3.63
C ILE A 194 -20.51 -11.07 4.99
N GLU A 195 -20.02 -12.31 5.07
CA GLU A 195 -20.06 -13.12 6.29
C GLU A 195 -19.26 -12.51 7.45
N ILE A 196 -18.07 -11.99 7.17
CA ILE A 196 -17.23 -11.34 8.19
C ILE A 196 -17.89 -10.04 8.68
N GLY A 197 -18.53 -9.32 7.76
CA GLY A 197 -19.26 -8.09 8.03
C GLY A 197 -18.43 -6.86 7.70
N LEU A 198 -18.92 -6.09 6.72
CA LEU A 198 -18.41 -4.76 6.39
C LEU A 198 -19.14 -3.74 7.26
N SER A 199 -18.41 -2.83 7.92
CA SER A 199 -18.97 -1.84 8.85
C SER A 199 -19.82 -0.77 8.13
N GLU A 200 -19.44 -0.44 6.90
CA GLU A 200 -20.08 0.60 6.10
C GLU A 200 -21.24 0.02 5.26
N PRO A 201 -22.47 0.55 5.38
CA PRO A 201 -23.63 0.05 4.62
C PRO A 201 -23.42 0.09 3.10
N LEU A 202 -22.70 1.08 2.59
CA LEU A 202 -22.39 1.18 1.17
C LEU A 202 -21.53 0.01 0.70
N TYR A 203 -20.51 -0.38 1.48
CA TYR A 203 -19.67 -1.53 1.17
C TYR A 203 -20.47 -2.84 1.26
N GLN A 204 -21.38 -2.99 2.23
CA GLN A 204 -22.26 -4.16 2.30
C GLN A 204 -23.14 -4.28 1.04
N ALA A 205 -23.80 -3.19 0.65
CA ALA A 205 -24.65 -3.17 -0.54
C ALA A 205 -23.85 -3.47 -1.81
N GLU A 206 -22.65 -2.88 -1.94
CA GLU A 206 -21.77 -3.16 -3.07
C GLU A 206 -21.31 -4.62 -3.08
N ALA A 207 -20.94 -5.21 -1.94
CA ALA A 207 -20.56 -6.62 -1.85
C ALA A 207 -21.68 -7.57 -2.32
N HIS A 208 -22.93 -7.32 -1.90
CA HIS A 208 -24.08 -8.09 -2.39
C HIS A 208 -24.31 -7.91 -3.89
N HIS A 209 -24.18 -6.68 -4.40
CA HIS A 209 -24.31 -6.40 -5.82
C HIS A 209 -23.23 -7.14 -6.64
N ARG A 210 -21.96 -7.03 -6.23
CA ARG A 210 -20.82 -7.70 -6.88
C ARG A 210 -20.96 -9.21 -6.84
N LEU A 211 -21.40 -9.78 -5.71
CA LEU A 211 -21.68 -11.20 -5.59
C LEU A 211 -22.72 -11.66 -6.63
N GLY A 212 -23.81 -10.91 -6.80
CA GLY A 212 -24.83 -11.21 -7.82
C GLY A 212 -24.29 -11.17 -9.25
N LEU A 213 -23.44 -10.18 -9.56
CA LEU A 213 -22.77 -10.10 -10.86
C LEU A 213 -21.78 -11.26 -11.08
N ALA A 214 -21.05 -11.67 -10.04
CA ALA A 214 -20.11 -12.79 -10.11
C ALA A 214 -20.84 -14.13 -10.37
N TYR A 215 -22.00 -14.36 -9.73
CA TYR A 215 -22.86 -15.52 -10.03
C TYR A 215 -23.35 -15.52 -11.47
N ARG A 216 -23.87 -14.38 -11.96
CA ARG A 216 -24.30 -14.23 -13.35
C ARG A 216 -23.16 -14.53 -14.32
N ASP A 217 -21.96 -13.98 -14.07
CA ASP A 217 -20.80 -14.17 -14.95
C ASP A 217 -20.23 -15.60 -14.87
N LYS A 218 -20.44 -16.30 -13.75
CA LYS A 218 -20.19 -17.75 -13.59
C LYS A 218 -21.21 -18.61 -14.37
N GLY A 219 -22.38 -18.06 -14.71
CA GLY A 219 -23.48 -18.78 -15.37
C GLY A 219 -24.40 -19.52 -14.40
N ALA A 220 -24.50 -19.03 -13.15
CA ALA A 220 -25.35 -19.56 -12.09
C ALA A 220 -26.50 -18.61 -11.74
#